data_AF-A0A356L6G6-F1
#
_entry.id   AF-A0A356L6G6-F1
#
_cell.length_a   1.000
_cell.length_b   1.000
_cell.length_c   1.000
_cell.angle_alpha   90.00
_cell.angle_beta   90.00
_cell.angle_gamma   90.00
#
_symmetry.space_group_name_H-M   'P 1'
#
loop_
_entity.id
_entity.type
_entity.pdbx_description
1 polymer ?
#
loop_
_entity_poly.entity_id
_entity_poly.type
_entity_poly.pdbx_seq_one_letter_code
_entity_poly.pdbx_strand_id
1 'polypeptide(L)'
;MQMQDNNQDQDILKKFGRDIVEEVRSGKVDPVIGRDEEIRRIIQVLSRKNKNNVILIGEAGVGKTAIIEGLAARIVKDDVPLSLRG
;
A
#
# COMPACT_ATOMS: atom_id res chain seq x y z
N MET A 1 3.58 -17.06 -39.41
CA MET A 1 4.78 -16.53 -38.73
C MET A 1 4.60 -15.03 -38.65
N GLN A 2 4.38 -14.33 -37.54
CA GLN A 2 4.19 -14.59 -36.11
C GLN A 2 3.08 -13.63 -35.67
N MET A 3 2.10 -14.08 -34.88
CA MET A 3 1.25 -13.15 -34.12
C MET A 3 2.08 -12.64 -32.95
N GLN A 4 2.37 -11.34 -32.90
CA GLN A 4 3.01 -10.72 -31.75
C GLN A 4 1.91 -10.44 -30.71
N ASP A 5 1.85 -11.29 -29.68
CA ASP A 5 1.09 -11.02 -28.47
C ASP A 5 1.70 -9.80 -27.76
N ASN A 6 1.09 -8.63 -27.91
CA ASN A 6 1.40 -7.39 -27.18
C ASN A 6 0.99 -7.47 -25.69
N ASN A 7 1.05 -8.64 -25.05
CA ASN A 7 0.40 -8.86 -23.76
C ASN A 7 1.36 -8.93 -22.56
N GLN A 8 2.56 -8.37 -22.65
CA GLN A 8 3.46 -8.29 -21.49
C GLN A 8 4.28 -6.99 -21.47
N ASP A 9 3.61 -5.84 -21.44
CA ASP A 9 4.23 -4.66 -20.86
C ASP A 9 4.36 -4.89 -19.35
N GLN A 10 5.42 -5.59 -18.94
CA GLN A 10 5.79 -5.85 -17.54
C GLN A 10 5.90 -4.55 -16.70
N ASP A 11 5.88 -3.39 -17.35
CA ASP A 11 6.03 -2.06 -16.75
C ASP A 11 4.74 -1.23 -16.68
N ILE A 12 3.54 -1.75 -17.02
CA ILE A 12 2.29 -0.96 -16.94
C ILE A 12 2.10 -0.33 -15.55
N LEU A 13 2.33 -1.11 -14.49
CA LEU A 13 2.21 -0.63 -13.11
C LEU A 13 3.26 0.44 -12.78
N LYS A 14 4.48 0.34 -13.32
CA LYS A 14 5.50 1.38 -13.12
C LYS A 14 5.22 2.64 -13.93
N LYS A 15 4.58 2.50 -15.08
CA LYS A 15 4.22 3.61 -15.96
C LYS A 15 3.10 4.48 -15.39
N PHE A 16 2.12 3.86 -14.71
CA PHE A 16 0.92 4.56 -14.24
C PHE A 16 0.77 4.60 -12.71
N GLY A 17 1.54 3.79 -11.99
CA GLY A 17 1.48 3.69 -10.53
C GLY A 17 2.77 4.15 -9.87
N ARG A 18 2.75 4.15 -8.53
CA ARG A 18 3.93 4.31 -7.68
C ARG A 18 3.97 3.16 -6.69
N ASP A 19 5.16 2.62 -6.45
CA ASP A 19 5.36 1.57 -5.46
C ASP A 19 5.77 2.19 -4.11
N ILE A 20 4.76 2.38 -3.26
CA ILE A 20 4.95 2.98 -1.93
C ILE A 20 5.78 2.06 -1.02
N VAL A 21 5.71 0.74 -1.21
CA VAL A 21 6.48 -0.22 -0.38
C VAL A 21 7.96 -0.10 -0.69
N GLU A 22 8.34 -0.01 -1.97
CA GLU A 22 9.72 0.25 -2.38
C GLU A 22 10.22 1.64 -1.97
N GLU A 23 9.37 2.67 -2.04
CA GLU A 23 9.71 4.02 -1.58
C GLU A 23 10.04 4.04 -0.08
N VAL A 24 9.25 3.35 0.74
CA VAL A 24 9.53 3.19 2.18
C VAL A 24 10.78 2.36 2.42
N ARG A 25 10.98 1.25 1.69
CA ARG A 25 12.17 0.41 1.81
C ARG A 25 13.45 1.18 1.46
N SER A 26 13.37 2.09 0.49
CA SER A 26 14.48 2.98 0.10
C SER A 26 14.66 4.20 1.01
N GLY A 27 13.84 4.36 2.05
CA GLY A 27 13.96 5.44 3.04
C GLY A 27 13.56 6.82 2.50
N LYS A 28 12.78 6.88 1.41
CA LYS A 28 12.33 8.15 0.80
C LYS A 28 11.10 8.77 1.46
N VAL A 29 10.49 8.05 2.39
CA VAL A 29 9.23 8.41 3.04
C VAL A 29 9.50 8.72 4.50
N ASP A 30 8.98 9.85 4.97
CA ASP A 30 9.11 10.29 6.35
C ASP A 30 8.38 9.34 7.32
N PRO A 31 8.89 9.16 8.55
CA PRO A 31 8.24 8.32 9.54
C PRO A 31 6.87 8.90 9.93
N VAL A 32 5.84 8.05 9.89
CA VAL A 32 4.48 8.43 10.24
C VAL A 32 4.28 8.36 11.76
N ILE A 33 3.85 9.46 12.35
CA ILE A 33 3.66 9.59 13.81
C ILE A 33 2.17 9.74 14.13
N GLY A 34 1.70 9.04 15.16
CA GLY A 34 0.36 9.25 15.73
C GLY A 34 -0.81 8.70 14.92
N ARG A 35 -0.59 7.77 13.99
CA ARG A 35 -1.63 7.12 13.14
C ARG A 35 -1.77 5.61 13.37
N ASP A 36 -1.34 5.12 14.53
CA ASP A 36 -1.28 3.70 14.82
C ASP A 36 -2.66 3.03 14.85
N GLU A 37 -3.69 3.73 15.35
CA GLU A 37 -5.04 3.18 15.42
C GLU A 37 -5.67 3.03 14.02
N GLU A 38 -5.52 4.03 13.16
CA GLU A 38 -6.01 3.98 11.79
C GLU A 38 -5.31 2.88 11.00
N ILE A 39 -3.98 2.79 11.12
CA ILE A 39 -3.18 1.76 10.41
C ILE A 39 -3.60 0.36 10.89
N ARG A 40 -3.72 0.13 12.20
CA ARG A 40 -4.19 -1.16 12.74
C ARG A 40 -5.59 -1.51 12.25
N ARG A 41 -6.50 -0.53 12.18
CA ARG A 41 -7.85 -0.74 11.66
C ARG A 41 -7.84 -1.14 10.19
N ILE A 42 -6.98 -0.53 9.38
CA ILE A 42 -6.81 -0.88 7.96
C ILE A 42 -6.33 -2.33 7.83
N ILE A 43 -5.29 -2.73 8.57
CA ILE A 43 -4.76 -4.09 8.59
C ILE A 43 -5.88 -5.09 8.94
N GLN A 44 -6.67 -4.78 9.97
CA GLN A 44 -7.78 -5.62 10.39
C GLN A 44 -8.85 -5.77 9.29
N VAL A 45 -9.19 -4.69 8.58
CA VAL A 45 -10.20 -4.71 7.51
C VAL A 45 -9.69 -5.48 6.29
N LEU A 46 -8.44 -5.23 5.87
CA LEU A 46 -7.81 -5.93 4.74
C LEU A 46 -7.71 -7.45 4.98
N SER A 47 -7.58 -7.87 6.24
CA SER A 47 -7.50 -9.29 6.63
C SER A 47 -8.86 -10.01 6.66
N ARG A 48 -9.97 -9.33 6.37
CA ARG A 48 -11.31 -9.94 6.35
C ARG A 48 -11.52 -10.76 5.07
N LYS A 49 -12.38 -11.78 5.15
CA LYS A 49 -12.79 -12.57 3.97
C LYS A 49 -13.66 -11.78 2.99
N ASN A 50 -14.51 -10.88 3.50
CA ASN A 50 -15.48 -10.11 2.71
C ASN A 50 -15.39 -8.63 3.05
N LYS A 51 -15.65 -7.76 2.07
CA LYS A 51 -15.59 -6.29 2.22
C LYS A 51 -14.26 -5.82 2.82
N ASN A 52 -13.17 -6.36 2.27
CA ASN A 52 -11.80 -6.07 2.71
C ASN A 52 -11.22 -4.80 2.07
N ASN A 53 -11.87 -4.23 1.06
CA ASN A 53 -11.46 -2.95 0.47
C ASN A 53 -11.73 -1.79 1.44
N VAL A 54 -10.69 -0.99 1.70
CA VAL A 54 -10.76 0.16 2.61
C VAL A 54 -10.87 1.46 1.83
N ILE A 55 -11.70 2.38 2.32
CA ILE A 55 -11.81 3.75 1.81
C ILE A 55 -11.53 4.72 2.97
N LEU A 56 -10.58 5.64 2.76
CA LEU A 56 -10.24 6.69 3.73
C LEU A 56 -11.02 7.98 3.43
N ILE A 57 -11.92 8.35 4.34
CA ILE A 57 -12.78 9.54 4.22
C ILE A 57 -12.25 10.63 5.16
N GLY A 58 -12.35 11.90 4.73
CA GLY A 58 -11.82 13.07 5.45
C GLY A 58 -11.52 14.24 4.51
N GLU A 59 -11.23 15.40 5.07
CA GLU A 59 -10.89 16.61 4.32
C GLU A 59 -9.53 16.49 3.60
N ALA A 60 -9.25 17.41 2.67
CA ALA A 60 -7.95 17.48 2.03
C ALA A 60 -6.87 17.91 3.04
N GLY A 61 -5.67 17.34 2.96
CA GLY A 61 -4.55 17.70 3.83
C GLY A 61 -4.51 17.02 5.21
N VAL A 62 -5.52 16.24 5.60
CA VAL A 62 -5.56 15.55 6.91
C VAL A 62 -4.54 14.40 7.08
N GLY A 63 -3.76 14.10 6.03
CA GLY A 63 -2.73 13.06 6.07
C GLY A 63 -3.22 11.66 5.68
N LYS A 64 -4.23 11.52 4.81
CA LYS A 64 -4.69 10.21 4.31
C LYS A 64 -3.56 9.43 3.62
N THR A 65 -2.72 10.12 2.86
CA THR A 65 -1.54 9.53 2.19
C THR A 65 -0.54 9.00 3.22
N ALA A 66 -0.28 9.75 4.29
CA ALA A 66 0.60 9.34 5.37
C ALA A 66 0.12 8.05 6.06
N ILE A 67 -1.19 7.82 6.15
CA ILE A 67 -1.72 6.56 6.69
C ILE A 67 -1.32 5.36 5.80
N ILE A 68 -1.34 5.51 4.48
CA ILE A 68 -0.95 4.47 3.52
C ILE A 68 0.57 4.23 3.54
N GLU A 69 1.35 5.30 3.62
CA GLU A 69 2.81 5.24 3.81
C GLU A 69 3.18 4.51 5.12
N GLY A 70 2.44 4.78 6.20
CA GLY A 70 2.62 4.10 7.49
C GLY A 70 2.23 2.63 7.44
N LEU A 71 1.20 2.27 6.66
CA LEU A 71 0.86 0.87 6.38
C LEU A 71 1.99 0.18 5.62
N ALA A 72 2.52 0.80 4.57
CA ALA A 72 3.65 0.26 3.81
C ALA A 72 4.88 0.05 4.71
N ALA A 73 5.16 0.98 5.63
CA ALA A 73 6.22 0.82 6.61
C ALA A 73 6.02 -0.39 7.55
N ARG A 74 4.78 -0.71 7.92
CA ARG A 74 4.49 -1.93 8.70
C ARG A 74 4.67 -3.21 7.88
N ILE A 75 4.29 -3.18 6.60
CA ILE A 75 4.52 -4.31 5.68
C ILE A 75 6.02 -4.58 5.54
N VAL A 76 6.85 -3.55 5.32
CA VAL A 76 8.32 -3.68 5.22
C VAL A 76 8.94 -4.24 6.51
N LYS A 77 8.36 -3.95 7.67
CA LYS A 77 8.82 -4.43 8.99
C LYS A 77 8.25 -5.80 9.39
N ASP A 78 7.49 -6.46 8.51
CA ASP A 78 6.74 -7.69 8.83
C ASP A 78 5.75 -7.57 10.01
N ASP A 79 5.38 -6.34 10.40
CA ASP A 79 4.40 -6.02 11.45
C ASP A 79 2.96 -6.04 10.90
N VAL A 80 2.66 -7.10 10.14
CA VAL A 80 1.34 -7.37 9.58
C VAL A 80 1.05 -8.89 9.60
N PRO A 81 -0.23 -9.31 9.60
CA PRO A 81 -0.60 -10.70 9.46
C PRO A 81 -0.01 -11.34 8.19
N LEU A 82 0.21 -12.66 8.23
CA LEU A 82 0.78 -13.42 7.10
C LEU A 82 0.06 -13.18 5.77
N SER A 83 -1.26 -12.96 5.80
CA SER A 83 -2.07 -12.69 4.61
C SER A 83 -1.74 -11.37 3.90
N LEU A 84 -0.98 -10.48 4.55
CA LEU A 84 -0.63 -9.14 4.06
C LEU A 84 0.89 -8.94 3.95
N ARG A 85 1.69 -9.97 4.20
CA ARG A 85 3.13 -9.91 3.91
C ARG A 85 3.33 -9.98 2.40
N GLY A 86 4.21 -9.13 1.89
CA GLY A 86 4.54 -9.01 0.46
C GLY A 86 5.38 -10.17 -0.05
#